data_AF-A0ABD5JP56-F1
#
_entry.id   AF-A0ABD5JP56-F1
#
_cell.length_a   1.000
_cell.length_b   1.000
_cell.length_c   1.000
_cell.angle_alpha   90.00
_cell.angle_beta   90.00
_cell.angle_gamma   90.00
#
_symmetry.space_group_name_H-M   'P 1'
#
loop_
_entity.id
_entity.type
_entity.pdbx_description
1 polymer ?
#
loop_
_entity_poly.entity_id
_entity_poly.type
_entity_poly.pdbx_seq_one_letter_code
_entity_poly.pdbx_strand_id
1 'polypeptide(L)'
;SGPPDRYATVPTCAEAAPRLPLPERREDSDNSSDHTSMAETRCSWHERNEHLASGWDPVSHADVRWHLRRSGGYSENATRLQAKNFADDARAGRPATGLAFADEAFWEPLAADDWRSCALSVRTANLVVYVGLAGERHPAADCEEEAMK
;
A
#
# COMPACT_ATOMS: atom_id res chain seq x y z
N SER A 1 19.16 21.18 -2.64
CA SER A 1 18.16 20.82 -1.61
C SER A 1 16.90 20.34 -2.29
N GLY A 2 16.20 19.36 -1.73
CA GLY A 2 14.89 18.90 -2.23
C GLY A 2 13.74 19.47 -1.37
N PRO A 3 12.48 19.19 -1.73
CA PRO A 3 11.33 19.55 -0.89
C PRO A 3 11.43 18.92 0.52
N PRO A 4 10.94 19.58 1.57
CA PRO A 4 10.94 19.01 2.91
C PRO A 4 9.99 17.82 3.02
N ASP A 5 10.23 16.97 4.01
CA ASP A 5 9.33 15.88 4.33
C ASP A 5 8.00 16.39 4.89
N ARG A 6 6.90 15.80 4.41
CA ARG A 6 5.54 16.14 4.84
C ARG A 6 5.06 15.24 5.97
N TYR A 7 5.41 13.96 5.91
CA TYR A 7 4.95 12.94 6.84
C TYR A 7 6.07 12.54 7.80
N ALA A 8 5.72 12.37 9.08
CA ALA A 8 6.65 11.93 10.13
C ALA A 8 6.33 10.53 10.66
N THR A 9 5.11 10.03 10.45
CA THR A 9 4.65 8.71 10.91
C THR A 9 3.74 8.06 9.86
N VAL A 10 3.54 6.76 9.99
CA VAL A 10 2.52 5.98 9.28
C VAL A 10 1.47 5.51 10.28
N PRO A 11 0.21 5.31 9.87
CA PRO A 11 -0.80 4.74 10.76
C PRO A 11 -0.47 3.29 11.08
N THR A 12 -0.84 2.83 12.27
CA THR A 12 -0.93 1.40 12.58
C THR A 12 -2.13 0.76 11.88
N CYS A 13 -2.13 -0.57 11.75
CA CYS A 13 -3.28 -1.28 11.20
C CYS A 13 -4.56 -1.14 12.03
N ALA A 14 -4.44 -0.97 13.35
CA ALA A 14 -5.58 -0.68 14.24
C ALA A 14 -6.19 0.71 13.97
N GLU A 15 -5.37 1.70 13.60
CA GLU A 15 -5.84 3.05 13.27
C GLU A 15 -6.38 3.15 11.83
N ALA A 16 -5.81 2.39 10.90
CA ALA A 16 -6.19 2.42 9.49
C ALA A 16 -7.43 1.58 9.20
N ALA A 17 -7.50 0.35 9.71
CA ALA A 17 -8.57 -0.61 9.41
C ALA A 17 -10.00 -0.06 9.58
N PRO A 18 -10.38 0.63 10.67
CA PRO A 18 -11.75 1.12 10.82
C PRO A 18 -12.13 2.26 9.84
N ARG A 19 -11.18 2.78 9.07
CA ARG A 19 -11.41 3.83 8.06
C ARG A 19 -11.47 3.28 6.64
N LEU A 20 -11.17 2.00 6.46
CA LEU A 20 -11.18 1.35 5.16
C LEU A 20 -12.50 0.59 4.98
N PRO A 21 -13.06 0.55 3.76
CA PRO A 21 -14.28 -0.20 3.46
C PRO A 21 -13.99 -1.72 3.34
N LEU A 22 -13.25 -2.27 4.31
CA LEU A 22 -12.82 -3.66 4.35
C LEU A 22 -13.43 -4.38 5.56
N PRO A 23 -13.63 -5.70 5.50
CA PRO A 23 -14.24 -6.47 6.58
C PRO A 23 -13.34 -6.57 7.81
N GLU A 24 -13.78 -7.37 8.80
CA GLU A 24 -12.96 -7.73 9.95
C GLU A 24 -11.59 -8.28 9.49
N ARG A 25 -10.54 -7.80 10.13
CA ARG A 25 -9.16 -8.13 9.80
C ARG A 25 -8.63 -9.21 10.75
N ARG A 26 -7.74 -10.04 10.22
CA ARG A 26 -6.91 -10.95 11.01
C ARG A 26 -5.72 -10.17 11.61
N GLU A 27 -5.78 -9.88 12.91
CA GLU A 27 -4.80 -9.00 13.58
C GLU A 27 -3.37 -9.54 13.68
N ASP A 28 -3.20 -10.85 13.81
CA ASP A 28 -1.89 -11.49 13.87
C ASP A 28 -1.13 -11.52 12.53
N SER A 29 -1.75 -11.02 11.44
CA SER A 29 -1.12 -10.86 10.12
C SER A 29 -0.60 -9.44 9.85
N ASP A 30 -0.75 -8.53 10.81
CA ASP A 30 -0.19 -7.19 10.70
C ASP A 30 1.33 -7.21 10.82
N ASN A 31 1.97 -6.33 10.06
CA ASN A 31 3.41 -6.13 10.15
C ASN A 31 3.71 -4.63 10.17
N SER A 32 4.57 -4.19 11.09
CA SER A 32 5.03 -2.82 11.16
C SER A 32 6.49 -2.75 11.58
N SER A 33 7.22 -1.81 11.01
CA SER A 33 8.58 -1.48 11.43
C SER A 33 8.74 0.04 11.51
N ASP A 34 9.45 0.53 12.52
CA ASP A 34 9.77 1.96 12.64
C ASP A 34 11.25 2.13 13.01
N HIS A 35 11.97 2.79 12.12
CA HIS A 35 13.37 3.14 12.23
C HIS A 35 13.55 4.65 12.00
N THR A 36 14.67 5.21 12.44
CA THR A 36 14.94 6.65 12.35
C THR A 36 14.70 7.24 10.95
N SER A 37 15.10 6.53 9.89
CA SER A 37 14.98 6.99 8.50
C SER A 37 13.81 6.39 7.73
N MET A 38 13.04 5.47 8.31
CA MET A 38 11.99 4.74 7.58
C MET A 38 10.93 4.18 8.53
N ALA A 39 9.66 4.21 8.14
CA ALA A 39 8.62 3.42 8.77
C ALA A 39 7.78 2.69 7.73
N GLU A 40 7.36 1.47 8.08
CA GLU A 40 6.46 0.67 7.28
C GLU A 40 5.29 0.16 8.14
N THR A 41 4.10 0.15 7.59
CA THR A 41 2.97 -0.61 8.13
C THR A 41 2.30 -1.35 6.99
N ARG A 42 2.00 -2.64 7.21
CA ARG A 42 1.34 -3.53 6.27
C ARG A 42 0.19 -4.22 6.98
N CYS A 43 -0.99 -4.09 6.40
CA CYS A 43 -2.22 -4.70 6.88
C CYS A 43 -2.77 -5.61 5.78
N SER A 44 -3.06 -6.86 6.11
CA SER A 44 -3.62 -7.84 5.17
C SER A 44 -4.98 -8.33 5.67
N TRP A 45 -5.95 -8.43 4.76
CA TRP A 45 -7.28 -8.97 5.04
C TRP A 45 -7.44 -10.31 4.35
N HIS A 46 -7.90 -11.28 5.11
CA HIS A 46 -8.10 -12.67 4.70
C HIS A 46 -9.58 -12.99 4.81
N GLU A 47 -10.09 -13.90 3.97
CA GLU A 47 -11.45 -14.39 4.14
C GLU A 47 -11.52 -15.37 5.31
N ARG A 48 -12.67 -15.41 6.00
CA ARG A 48 -12.93 -16.42 7.02
C ARG A 48 -13.14 -17.77 6.33
N ASN A 49 -12.45 -18.79 6.82
CA ASN A 49 -12.58 -20.15 6.32
C ASN A 49 -12.58 -21.14 7.48
N GLU A 50 -13.78 -21.57 7.87
CA GLU A 50 -14.01 -22.47 9.01
C GLU A 50 -13.42 -23.87 8.81
N HIS A 51 -13.08 -24.24 7.57
CA HIS A 51 -12.45 -25.52 7.26
C HIS A 51 -10.94 -25.54 7.52
N LEU A 52 -10.34 -24.38 7.81
CA LEU A 52 -8.92 -24.25 8.14
C LEU A 52 -8.71 -24.11 9.65
N ALA A 53 -7.63 -24.68 10.17
CA ALA A 53 -7.30 -24.61 11.59
C ALA A 53 -7.10 -23.16 12.09
N SER A 54 -6.65 -22.25 11.22
CA SER A 54 -6.55 -20.82 11.50
C SER A 54 -7.90 -20.10 11.52
N GLY A 55 -8.94 -20.66 10.90
CA GLY A 55 -10.21 -19.98 10.63
C GLY A 55 -10.13 -18.91 9.54
N TRP A 56 -9.03 -18.84 8.79
CA TRP A 56 -8.76 -17.81 7.78
C TRP A 56 -8.03 -18.39 6.57
N ASP A 57 -8.38 -17.93 5.38
CA ASP A 57 -7.68 -18.29 4.15
C ASP A 57 -6.22 -17.81 4.16
N PRO A 58 -5.29 -18.62 3.61
CA PRO A 58 -3.87 -18.27 3.61
C PRO A 58 -3.55 -17.10 2.66
N VAL A 59 -4.37 -16.87 1.64
CA VAL A 59 -4.21 -15.78 0.68
C VAL A 59 -5.10 -14.62 1.11
N SER A 60 -4.54 -13.42 1.20
CA SER A 60 -5.29 -12.20 1.49
C SER A 60 -6.13 -11.80 0.27
N HIS A 61 -7.32 -11.25 0.49
CA HIS A 61 -8.07 -10.58 -0.57
C HIS A 61 -7.73 -9.08 -0.66
N ALA A 62 -7.13 -8.49 0.38
CA ALA A 62 -6.62 -7.11 0.35
C ALA A 62 -5.29 -6.99 1.12
N ASP A 63 -4.37 -6.19 0.60
CA ASP A 63 -3.06 -5.89 1.19
C ASP A 63 -2.78 -4.40 1.05
N VAL A 64 -2.75 -3.68 2.17
CA VAL A 64 -2.51 -2.23 2.21
C VAL A 64 -1.21 -1.97 2.94
N ARG A 65 -0.32 -1.19 2.31
CA ARG A 65 1.01 -0.90 2.84
C ARG A 65 1.30 0.59 2.80
N TRP A 66 1.82 1.12 3.90
CA TRP A 66 2.38 2.46 4.00
C TRP A 66 3.88 2.34 4.12
N HIS A 67 4.61 2.99 3.23
CA HIS A 67 6.06 3.05 3.25
C HIS A 67 6.50 4.52 3.30
N LEU A 68 7.05 4.91 4.44
CA LEU A 68 7.51 6.26 4.74
C LEU A 68 9.03 6.30 4.78
N ARG A 69 9.63 7.26 4.06
CA ARG A 69 11.03 7.66 4.28
C ARG A 69 11.10 8.95 5.07
N ARG A 70 12.11 9.07 5.93
CA ARG A 70 12.41 10.29 6.70
C ARG A 70 13.83 10.72 6.41
N SER A 71 14.01 12.02 6.19
CA SER A 71 15.32 12.63 6.01
C SER A 71 16.11 12.48 7.31
N GLY A 72 17.31 11.91 7.23
CA GLY A 72 18.22 11.73 8.35
C GLY A 72 19.66 12.04 7.96
N GLY A 73 20.41 12.71 8.84
CA GLY A 73 21.78 13.15 8.56
C GLY A 73 21.86 14.40 7.67
N TYR A 74 23.06 14.70 7.16
CA TYR A 74 23.38 16.02 6.57
C TYR A 74 23.06 16.16 5.07
N SER A 75 22.64 15.11 4.34
CA SER A 75 22.56 15.18 2.87
C SER A 75 21.41 14.42 2.19
N GLU A 76 20.67 13.55 2.88
CA GLU A 76 19.59 12.77 2.26
C GLU A 76 18.24 13.48 2.37
N ASN A 77 17.64 13.80 1.22
CA ASN A 77 16.29 14.34 1.15
C ASN A 77 15.31 13.20 0.82
N ALA A 78 14.59 12.71 1.84
CA ALA A 78 13.74 11.54 1.70
C ALA A 78 12.62 11.75 0.68
N THR A 79 11.98 12.91 0.64
CA THR A 79 10.96 13.22 -0.36
C THR A 79 11.48 13.09 -1.79
N ARG A 80 12.66 13.65 -2.11
CA ARG A 80 13.27 13.52 -3.43
C ARG A 80 13.64 12.08 -3.76
N LEU A 81 14.18 11.33 -2.79
CA LEU A 81 14.54 9.93 -3.00
C LEU A 81 13.29 9.06 -3.22
N GLN A 82 12.24 9.28 -2.44
CA GLN A 82 10.97 8.57 -2.57
C GLN A 82 10.35 8.83 -3.96
N ALA A 83 10.36 10.09 -4.43
CA ALA A 83 9.90 10.43 -5.78
C ALA A 83 10.72 9.74 -6.88
N LYS A 84 12.05 9.72 -6.75
CA LYS A 84 12.91 9.03 -7.72
C LYS A 84 12.60 7.54 -7.78
N ASN A 85 12.58 6.86 -6.62
CA ASN A 85 12.34 5.42 -6.58
C ASN A 85 10.94 5.08 -7.11
N PHE A 86 9.93 5.86 -6.71
CA PHE A 86 8.57 5.67 -7.20
C PHE A 86 8.48 5.83 -8.72
N ALA A 87 9.15 6.84 -9.29
CA ALA A 87 9.17 7.04 -10.74
C ALA A 87 9.91 5.91 -11.47
N ASP A 88 10.93 5.30 -10.85
CA ASP A 88 11.63 4.14 -11.41
C ASP A 88 10.74 2.88 -11.37
N ASP A 89 10.02 2.62 -10.28
CA ASP A 89 9.06 1.52 -10.15
C ASP A 89 7.89 1.68 -11.15
N ALA A 90 7.37 2.92 -11.27
CA ALA A 90 6.27 3.25 -12.17
C ALA A 90 6.56 2.96 -13.65
N ARG A 91 7.84 2.83 -14.07
CA ARG A 91 8.21 2.50 -15.46
C ARG A 91 7.71 1.12 -15.90
N ALA A 92 7.53 0.20 -14.96
CA ALA A 92 7.03 -1.14 -15.24
C ALA A 92 5.49 -1.21 -15.21
N GLY A 93 4.83 -0.21 -14.62
CA GLY A 93 3.38 -0.15 -14.48
C GLY A 93 2.69 0.74 -15.50
N ARG A 94 1.39 0.97 -15.28
CA ARG A 94 0.56 1.87 -16.07
C ARG A 94 0.16 3.09 -15.24
N PRO A 95 0.23 4.33 -15.76
CA PRO A 95 -0.21 5.50 -15.00
C PRO A 95 -1.65 5.38 -14.49
N ALA A 96 -1.88 5.76 -13.23
CA ALA A 96 -3.20 5.96 -12.65
C ALA A 96 -3.47 7.47 -12.57
N THR A 97 -4.65 7.90 -13.00
CA THR A 97 -5.01 9.34 -13.11
C THR A 97 -6.29 9.63 -12.33
N GLY A 98 -6.57 10.91 -12.06
CA GLY A 98 -7.79 11.33 -11.35
C GLY A 98 -7.70 11.30 -9.81
N LEU A 99 -6.53 10.98 -9.24
CA LEU A 99 -6.31 10.92 -7.80
C LEU A 99 -5.79 12.26 -7.27
N ALA A 100 -6.69 13.19 -6.99
CA ALA A 100 -6.34 14.55 -6.55
C ALA A 100 -5.59 14.62 -5.21
N PHE A 101 -5.61 13.53 -4.43
CA PHE A 101 -4.91 13.42 -3.15
C PHE A 101 -3.46 12.95 -3.28
N ALA A 102 -3.02 12.51 -4.47
CA ALA A 102 -1.69 11.97 -4.72
C ALA A 102 -0.87 12.88 -5.64
N ASP A 103 0.44 12.93 -5.43
CA ASP A 103 1.37 13.60 -6.34
C ASP A 103 1.58 12.76 -7.62
N GLU A 104 1.69 11.43 -7.44
CA GLU A 104 1.92 10.46 -8.50
C GLU A 104 1.18 9.15 -8.15
N ALA A 105 0.73 8.42 -9.16
CA ALA A 105 0.10 7.13 -8.98
C ALA A 105 0.29 6.23 -10.22
N PHE A 106 0.43 4.93 -10.00
CA PHE A 106 0.46 3.95 -11.07
C PHE A 106 -0.15 2.61 -10.63
N TRP A 107 -0.73 1.92 -11.60
CA TRP A 107 -1.13 0.53 -11.52
C TRP A 107 0.08 -0.36 -11.71
N GLU A 108 0.36 -1.17 -10.70
CA GLU A 108 1.45 -2.14 -10.68
C GLU A 108 1.25 -3.18 -11.78
N PRO A 109 2.34 -3.63 -12.45
CA PRO A 109 2.24 -4.76 -13.36
C PRO A 109 1.87 -6.03 -12.59
N LEU A 110 0.98 -6.83 -13.16
CA LEU A 110 0.59 -8.13 -12.64
C LEU A 110 1.20 -9.23 -13.51
N ALA A 111 1.80 -10.23 -12.86
CA ALA A 111 2.21 -11.45 -13.54
C ALA A 111 1.00 -12.33 -13.89
N ALA A 112 1.18 -13.33 -14.76
CA ALA A 112 0.10 -14.23 -15.16
C ALA A 112 -0.44 -15.08 -13.99
N ASP A 113 0.39 -15.35 -12.99
CA ASP A 113 0.11 -16.11 -11.77
C ASP A 113 0.00 -15.20 -10.53
N ASP A 114 -0.21 -13.91 -10.73
CA ASP A 114 -0.41 -12.98 -9.64
C ASP A 114 -1.71 -13.30 -8.90
N TRP A 115 -1.67 -13.28 -7.57
CA TRP A 115 -2.87 -13.47 -6.76
C TRP A 115 -3.79 -12.25 -6.85
N ARG A 116 -3.26 -11.08 -7.20
CA ARG A 116 -3.97 -9.80 -7.24
C ARG A 116 -4.78 -9.67 -8.51
N SER A 117 -5.96 -9.08 -8.38
CA SER A 117 -6.76 -8.63 -9.53
C SER A 117 -6.36 -7.23 -10.00
N CYS A 118 -5.87 -6.39 -9.08
CA CYS A 118 -5.25 -5.10 -9.35
C CYS A 118 -4.34 -4.69 -8.19
N ALA A 119 -3.40 -3.79 -8.47
CA ALA A 119 -2.62 -3.15 -7.42
C ALA A 119 -2.27 -1.71 -7.78
N LEU A 120 -2.51 -0.79 -6.85
CA LEU A 120 -2.29 0.64 -6.99
C LEU A 120 -1.18 1.08 -6.04
N SER A 121 -0.20 1.79 -6.59
CA SER A 121 0.80 2.52 -5.81
C SER A 121 0.54 4.02 -5.96
N VAL A 122 0.44 4.73 -4.85
CA VAL A 122 0.28 6.20 -4.80
C VAL A 122 1.39 6.81 -3.97
N ARG A 123 1.92 7.96 -4.42
CA ARG A 123 2.92 8.73 -3.67
C ARG A 123 2.36 10.09 -3.31
N THR A 124 2.60 10.50 -2.06
CA THR A 124 2.45 11.89 -1.62
C THR A 124 3.67 12.28 -0.81
N ALA A 125 4.44 13.26 -1.29
CA ALA A 125 5.74 13.64 -0.73
C ALA A 125 6.63 12.41 -0.45
N ASN A 126 7.02 12.21 0.81
CA ASN A 126 7.88 11.14 1.31
C ASN A 126 7.14 9.85 1.73
N LEU A 127 5.84 9.75 1.47
CA LEU A 127 5.00 8.58 1.75
C LEU A 127 4.56 7.91 0.44
N VAL A 128 4.67 6.60 0.39
CA VAL A 128 4.01 5.75 -0.60
C VAL A 128 2.96 4.89 0.10
N VAL A 129 1.78 4.80 -0.50
CA VAL A 129 0.75 3.85 -0.12
C VAL A 129 0.53 2.89 -1.27
N TYR A 130 0.56 1.60 -0.97
CA TYR A 130 0.27 0.52 -1.89
C TYR A 130 -1.03 -0.16 -1.46
N VAL A 131 -1.88 -0.49 -2.43
CA VAL A 131 -3.13 -1.22 -2.26
C VAL A 131 -3.18 -2.35 -3.28
N GLY A 132 -3.16 -3.60 -2.83
CA GLY A 132 -3.43 -4.76 -3.67
C GLY A 132 -4.77 -5.39 -3.30
N LEU A 133 -5.61 -5.65 -4.28
CA LEU A 133 -6.93 -6.25 -4.10
C LEU A 133 -7.07 -7.50 -4.98
N ALA A 134 -7.80 -8.50 -4.49
CA ALA A 134 -7.87 -9.83 -5.09
C ALA A 134 -9.13 -10.64 -4.71
N GLY A 135 -9.26 -11.81 -5.34
CA GLY A 135 -10.27 -12.80 -5.02
C GLY A 135 -11.66 -12.40 -5.51
N GLU A 136 -12.66 -13.22 -5.17
CA GLU A 136 -14.05 -13.00 -5.60
C GLU A 136 -14.65 -11.68 -5.08
N ARG A 137 -14.10 -11.16 -3.98
CA ARG A 137 -14.51 -9.87 -3.40
C ARG A 137 -14.08 -8.67 -4.24
N HIS A 138 -12.96 -8.79 -4.95
CA HIS A 138 -12.36 -7.69 -5.72
C HIS A 138 -12.05 -8.18 -7.13
N PRO A 139 -13.07 -8.54 -7.94
CA PRO A 139 -12.87 -9.08 -9.27
C PRO A 139 -12.19 -8.04 -10.18
N ALA A 140 -11.39 -8.51 -11.14
CA ALA A 140 -10.61 -7.64 -12.04
C ALA A 140 -11.43 -6.56 -12.78
N ALA A 141 -12.73 -6.80 -12.99
CA ALA A 141 -13.62 -5.82 -13.63
C ALA A 141 -13.85 -4.55 -12.78
N ASP A 142 -13.88 -4.69 -11.45
CA ASP A 142 -14.26 -3.63 -10.51
C ASP A 142 -13.09 -3.18 -9.62
N CYS A 143 -12.04 -3.99 -9.54
CA CYS A 143 -10.90 -3.83 -8.65
C CYS A 143 -10.25 -2.44 -8.72
N GLU A 144 -10.02 -1.92 -9.92
CA GLU A 144 -9.39 -0.60 -10.08
C GLU A 144 -10.27 0.54 -9.54
N GLU A 145 -11.61 0.44 -9.69
CA GLU A 145 -12.52 1.44 -9.14
C GLU A 145 -12.53 1.40 -7.61
N GLU A 146 -12.47 0.20 -7.03
CA GLU A 146 -12.43 0.01 -5.58
C GLU A 146 -11.12 0.50 -4.96
N ALA A 147 -9.97 0.20 -5.57
CA ALA A 147 -8.66 0.61 -5.05
C ALA A 147 -8.43 2.12 -5.05
N MET A 148 -9.24 2.89 -5.80
CA MET A 148 -9.19 4.36 -5.84
C MET A 148 -10.04 5.06 -4.77
N LYS A 149 -10.84 4.32 -3.99
CA LYS A 149 -11.74 4.86 -2.96
C LYS A 149 -11.05 4.94 -1.60
#